data_AF-A0A2M7UYJ2-F1
#
_entry.id   AF-A0A2M7UYJ2-F1
#
_cell.length_a   1.000
_cell.length_b   1.000
_cell.length_c   1.000
_cell.angle_alpha   90.00
_cell.angle_beta   90.00
_cell.angle_gamma   90.00
#
_symmetry.space_group_name_H-M   'P 1'
#
loop_
_entity.id
_entity.type
_entity.pdbx_description
1 polymer ?
#
loop_
_entity_poly.entity_id
_entity_poly.type
_entity_poly.pdbx_seq_one_letter_code
_entity_poly.pdbx_strand_id
1 'polypeptide(L)'
;MDNEIIIESHKNMRNRVIFQIFLTILISVLVVSTVARAGTITPPSGTASAKFYTLTEIYKFITNNTTATEGGHSFTFSDSLTGTHHTLTEIYSALSTLISASKVKLGTTYLGVAGTLTPDGGIAGVADLFNGKTAHLTNDWNLDTGTLNLACNTATFNATANKVADTYDGSGDGTNRWCMTSSGNAVEGNILSSIKAWVDGVEITGSMTNVDQQTITPTTSNQTITQGYHSGTGYCAGDAALITTNIRSGVNIFGVAGDSNVVNTSSGTAVAGDICNSTKAWVDGSEITGNRTSCSTAIDYSPQRYMTYDDYNCANNNGETNNPCGVGDAESTAEEVTWTLTNTDDSPPADLTSGKVYQDSRTGLYWSGYFSTATSNSFTIDCTDASINAGTCDPGSYATKGDAITLCDNLSLDADGGGDETDWRLPSQKELLQAYIDGEANNLSNPDGSFWSTTESYNNTINARYVYLLTGTASSGAKTTAYYVRCVRP
;
A
#
# COMPACT_ATOMS: atom_id res chain seq x y z
N MET A 1 143.68 61.06 143.25
CA MET A 1 142.77 62.17 143.58
C MET A 1 142.12 62.72 142.31
N ASP A 2 141.12 61.98 141.82
CA ASP A 2 139.74 62.49 141.66
C ASP A 2 139.26 63.27 140.41
N ASN A 3 139.97 63.31 139.28
CA ASN A 3 139.43 63.94 138.05
C ASN A 3 139.77 63.22 136.72
N GLU A 4 139.50 61.91 136.66
CA GLU A 4 139.97 61.02 135.57
C GLU A 4 138.97 60.83 134.40
N ILE A 5 137.69 61.19 134.56
CA ILE A 5 136.60 60.54 133.81
C ILE A 5 136.19 61.25 132.49
N ILE A 6 136.50 62.54 132.28
CA ILE A 6 135.96 63.33 131.14
C ILE A 6 136.94 63.37 129.93
N ILE A 7 137.45 62.22 129.49
CA ILE A 7 138.45 62.15 128.39
C ILE A 7 137.90 61.63 127.05
N GLU A 8 137.21 60.48 127.01
CA GLU A 8 137.03 59.75 125.74
C GLU A 8 135.79 60.14 124.89
N SER A 9 134.67 60.50 125.54
CA SER A 9 133.34 60.60 124.88
C SER A 9 133.33 61.47 123.60
N HIS A 10 133.87 62.69 123.68
CA HIS A 10 133.77 63.66 122.59
C HIS A 10 134.68 63.37 121.38
N LYS A 11 135.76 62.59 121.53
CA LYS A 11 136.61 62.20 120.39
C LYS A 11 135.98 61.06 119.57
N ASN A 12 135.35 60.10 120.23
CA ASN A 12 134.84 58.90 119.57
C ASN A 12 133.56 59.19 118.76
N MET A 13 132.72 60.12 119.22
CA MET A 13 131.47 60.49 118.52
C MET A 13 131.71 61.14 117.14
N ARG A 14 132.73 62.01 117.00
CA ARG A 14 132.92 62.81 115.78
C ARG A 14 133.37 62.00 114.56
N ASN A 15 134.14 60.93 114.77
CA ASN A 15 134.64 60.10 113.66
C ASN A 15 133.57 59.13 113.12
N ARG A 16 132.58 58.71 113.92
CA ARG A 16 131.51 57.81 113.46
C ARG A 16 130.55 58.48 112.47
N VAL A 17 130.25 59.77 112.67
CA VAL A 17 129.37 60.56 111.77
C VAL A 17 129.96 60.67 110.35
N ILE A 18 131.28 60.86 110.24
CA ILE A 18 131.97 61.06 108.96
C ILE A 18 131.90 59.78 108.08
N PHE A 19 131.89 58.59 108.68
CA PHE A 19 131.84 57.33 107.93
C PHE A 19 130.42 56.99 107.42
N GLN A 20 129.37 57.32 108.17
CA GLN A 20 127.99 57.00 107.77
C GLN A 20 127.47 57.87 106.61
N ILE A 21 127.84 59.15 106.56
CA ILE A 21 127.40 60.05 105.47
C ILE A 21 128.04 59.64 104.14
N PHE A 22 129.30 59.18 104.16
CA PHE A 22 129.90 58.58 102.97
C PHE A 22 129.19 57.28 102.56
N LEU A 23 128.65 56.49 103.48
CA LEU A 23 127.94 55.23 103.20
C LEU A 23 126.50 55.41 102.67
N THR A 24 125.92 56.62 102.76
CA THR A 24 124.73 57.00 101.96
C THR A 24 125.04 57.32 100.48
N ILE A 25 126.30 57.10 100.09
CA ILE A 25 126.80 56.55 98.82
C ILE A 25 125.77 56.13 97.76
N LEU A 26 126.09 56.47 96.50
CA LEU A 26 126.00 55.63 95.27
C LEU A 26 124.65 55.04 94.81
N ILE A 27 123.65 54.88 95.68
CA ILE A 27 122.36 54.23 95.39
C ILE A 27 121.49 55.13 94.49
N SER A 28 121.62 56.45 94.63
CA SER A 28 120.87 57.47 93.86
C SER A 28 121.39 57.71 92.45
N VAL A 29 122.30 56.88 91.93
CA VAL A 29 122.82 56.97 90.54
C VAL A 29 122.02 56.06 89.57
N LEU A 30 120.84 55.59 90.00
CA LEU A 30 119.84 54.93 89.17
C LEU A 30 118.51 55.72 89.18
N VAL A 31 117.77 55.64 88.06
CA VAL A 31 116.42 56.22 87.82
C VAL A 31 116.38 57.76 87.62
N VAL A 32 115.58 58.39 86.74
CA VAL A 32 115.28 58.27 85.28
C VAL A 32 114.14 59.25 84.91
N SER A 33 114.19 59.87 83.71
CA SER A 33 113.08 60.48 82.91
C SER A 33 112.46 61.88 83.18
N THR A 34 112.24 62.64 82.09
CA THR A 34 111.17 63.65 81.75
C THR A 34 111.47 64.23 80.35
N VAL A 35 110.60 64.58 79.36
CA VAL A 35 109.13 64.62 79.08
C VAL A 35 108.43 66.00 79.25
N ALA A 36 107.65 66.60 78.32
CA ALA A 36 107.54 66.56 76.83
C ALA A 36 106.51 67.61 76.25
N ARG A 37 106.52 67.85 74.92
CA ARG A 37 105.45 68.48 74.04
C ARG A 37 105.30 70.03 74.08
N ALA A 38 104.79 70.75 73.05
CA ALA A 38 104.20 70.49 71.70
C ALA A 38 104.56 71.65 70.70
N GLY A 39 104.21 71.72 69.40
CA GLY A 39 103.56 70.81 68.43
C GLY A 39 102.51 71.48 67.50
N THR A 40 102.74 71.54 66.17
CA THR A 40 101.83 72.07 65.10
C THR A 40 101.90 71.25 63.78
N ILE A 41 101.02 71.50 62.78
CA ILE A 41 100.59 70.51 61.74
C ILE A 41 100.65 71.03 60.28
N THR A 42 101.02 70.15 59.35
CA THR A 42 100.64 70.18 57.90
C THR A 42 100.56 68.73 57.34
N PRO A 43 99.79 68.41 56.27
CA PRO A 43 99.36 67.02 55.95
C PRO A 43 100.42 66.03 55.41
N PRO A 44 100.15 64.69 55.43
CA PRO A 44 101.14 63.64 55.17
C PRO A 44 101.14 63.08 53.73
N SER A 45 102.30 62.64 53.25
CA SER A 45 102.48 61.96 51.96
C SER A 45 102.86 60.48 52.13
N GLY A 46 101.85 59.63 52.30
CA GLY A 46 101.98 58.17 52.21
C GLY A 46 100.90 57.61 51.29
N THR A 47 101.25 57.33 50.03
CA THR A 47 100.28 56.87 49.03
C THR A 47 100.32 55.35 48.94
N ALA A 48 99.34 54.68 49.54
CA ALA A 48 99.05 53.29 49.19
C ALA A 48 98.61 53.25 47.72
N SER A 49 99.11 52.29 46.94
CA SER A 49 98.69 52.11 45.55
C SER A 49 97.25 51.59 45.53
N ALA A 50 96.30 52.52 45.40
CA ALA A 50 94.88 52.21 45.39
C ALA A 50 94.51 51.56 44.05
N LYS A 51 94.04 50.33 44.13
CA LYS A 51 93.66 49.51 42.99
C LYS A 51 92.20 49.76 42.62
N PHE A 52 91.94 50.15 41.37
CA PHE A 52 90.59 50.44 40.88
C PHE A 52 90.42 50.05 39.41
N TYR A 53 89.22 49.63 39.04
CA TYR A 53 88.84 49.40 37.64
C TYR A 53 88.55 50.72 36.93
N THR A 54 88.82 50.77 35.63
CA THR A 54 88.46 51.92 34.78
C THR A 54 86.96 51.96 34.48
N LEU A 55 86.44 53.15 34.17
CA LEU A 55 85.06 53.32 33.69
C LEU A 55 84.75 52.48 32.44
N THR A 56 85.74 52.26 31.57
CA THR A 56 85.63 51.41 30.39
C THR A 56 85.43 49.94 30.72
N GLU A 57 86.08 49.44 31.77
CA GLU A 57 85.92 48.05 32.24
C GLU A 57 84.59 47.86 32.93
N ILE A 58 84.16 48.82 33.75
CA ILE A 58 82.84 48.80 34.40
C ILE A 58 81.72 48.88 33.37
N TYR A 59 81.86 49.70 32.32
CA TYR A 59 80.93 49.72 31.19
C TYR A 59 80.86 48.35 30.48
N LYS A 60 82.00 47.74 30.16
CA LYS A 60 82.06 46.40 29.53
C LYS A 60 81.54 45.28 30.45
N PHE A 61 81.64 45.42 31.76
CA PHE A 61 80.99 44.52 32.70
C PHE A 61 79.46 44.68 32.62
N ILE A 62 78.95 45.90 32.68
CA ILE A 62 77.51 46.19 32.63
C ILE A 62 76.87 45.74 31.31
N THR A 63 77.50 46.03 30.16
CA THR A 63 76.90 45.73 28.85
C THR A 63 77.17 44.31 28.34
N ASN A 64 78.32 43.73 28.68
CA ASN A 64 78.79 42.46 28.08
C ASN A 64 79.12 41.37 29.12
N ASN A 65 78.91 41.61 30.42
CA ASN A 65 79.20 40.67 31.53
C ASN A 65 80.65 40.13 31.50
N THR A 66 81.62 40.96 31.12
CA THR A 66 83.04 40.59 31.01
C THR A 66 83.82 40.99 32.27
N THR A 67 84.64 40.06 32.78
CA THR A 67 85.47 40.27 33.97
C THR A 67 86.74 41.08 33.66
N ALA A 68 87.23 41.81 34.65
CA ALA A 68 88.44 42.64 34.58
C ALA A 68 89.39 42.34 35.76
N THR A 69 90.62 42.85 35.70
CA THR A 69 91.65 42.64 36.72
C THR A 69 92.17 43.98 37.22
N GLU A 70 92.30 44.15 38.53
CA GLU A 70 92.66 45.43 39.16
C GLU A 70 93.98 46.05 38.64
N GLY A 71 93.88 47.26 38.09
CA GLY A 71 95.02 48.09 37.67
C GLY A 71 95.26 49.31 38.55
N GLY A 72 96.42 49.94 38.37
CA GLY A 72 96.76 51.23 38.97
C GLY A 72 96.66 52.36 37.94
N HIS A 73 95.69 53.25 38.10
CA HIS A 73 95.41 54.35 37.16
C HIS A 73 95.38 55.69 37.90
N SER A 74 96.03 56.71 37.34
CA SER A 74 96.10 58.05 37.94
C SER A 74 94.95 58.93 37.46
N PHE A 75 94.24 59.56 38.40
CA PHE A 75 93.18 60.54 38.12
C PHE A 75 93.59 61.91 38.65
N THR A 76 93.65 62.90 37.76
CA THR A 76 93.75 64.33 38.12
C THR A 76 92.36 64.97 38.02
N PHE A 77 91.83 65.43 39.14
CA PHE A 77 90.59 66.21 39.20
C PHE A 77 90.93 67.71 39.22
N SER A 78 90.20 68.52 38.45
CA SER A 78 90.21 69.98 38.58
C SER A 78 89.24 70.43 39.67
N ASP A 79 89.54 71.55 40.33
CA ASP A 79 88.92 71.95 41.60
C ASP A 79 87.40 72.17 41.59
N SER A 80 86.83 72.09 42.80
CA SER A 80 85.42 72.32 43.19
C SER A 80 84.38 71.30 42.67
N LEU A 81 84.22 70.22 43.45
CA LEU A 81 83.07 69.31 43.38
C LEU A 81 82.30 69.34 44.72
N THR A 82 81.07 69.84 44.70
CA THR A 82 80.18 69.90 45.88
C THR A 82 79.17 68.76 45.88
N GLY A 83 79.49 67.66 46.57
CA GLY A 83 78.57 66.54 46.75
C GLY A 83 79.19 65.36 47.49
N THR A 84 78.36 64.52 48.10
CA THR A 84 78.76 63.20 48.61
C THR A 84 78.87 62.23 47.44
N HIS A 85 80.08 62.04 46.94
CA HIS A 85 80.37 61.11 45.85
C HIS A 85 80.26 59.66 46.32
N HIS A 86 79.61 58.81 45.53
CA HIS A 86 79.73 57.36 45.66
C HIS A 86 80.99 56.87 44.94
N THR A 87 81.74 55.99 45.60
CA THR A 87 82.84 55.25 44.97
C THR A 87 82.33 54.30 43.88
N LEU A 88 83.20 53.90 42.96
CA LEU A 88 82.87 52.90 41.95
C LEU A 88 82.50 51.54 42.60
N THR A 89 83.03 51.26 43.80
CA THR A 89 82.67 50.10 44.63
C THR A 89 81.24 50.17 45.16
N GLU A 90 80.78 51.34 45.62
CA GLU A 90 79.38 51.56 46.03
C GLU A 90 78.43 51.44 44.84
N ILE A 91 78.80 52.01 43.67
CA ILE A 91 78.00 51.88 42.45
C ILE A 91 77.88 50.41 42.02
N TYR A 92 78.99 49.67 42.02
CA TYR A 92 79.00 48.24 41.67
C TYR A 92 78.17 47.41 42.66
N SER A 93 78.27 47.70 43.96
CA SER A 93 77.45 47.05 45.01
C SER A 93 75.97 47.44 44.95
N ALA A 94 75.62 48.62 44.42
CA ALA A 94 74.23 49.04 44.24
C ALA A 94 73.57 48.41 43.01
N LEU A 95 74.33 48.06 41.96
CA LEU A 95 73.76 47.42 40.76
C LEU A 95 73.09 46.08 41.05
N SER A 96 73.61 45.29 42.00
CA SER A 96 73.00 44.02 42.40
C SER A 96 71.74 44.20 43.26
N THR A 97 71.56 45.33 43.96
CA THR A 97 70.34 45.60 44.73
C THR A 97 69.17 46.10 43.88
N LEU A 98 69.44 46.56 42.66
CA LEU A 98 68.42 46.96 41.67
C LEU A 98 67.77 45.76 40.93
N ILE A 99 68.28 44.54 41.12
CA ILE A 99 67.89 43.36 40.35
C ILE A 99 67.27 42.31 41.28
N SER A 100 65.96 42.08 41.13
CA SER A 100 65.27 41.00 41.84
C SER A 100 65.62 39.64 41.24
N ALA A 101 66.12 38.70 42.06
CA ALA A 101 66.44 37.33 41.63
C ALA A 101 65.24 36.62 40.95
N SER A 102 64.01 36.92 41.40
CA SER A 102 62.75 36.45 40.81
C SER A 102 62.42 37.02 39.42
N LYS A 103 63.32 37.81 38.82
CA LYS A 103 63.26 38.27 37.42
C LYS A 103 64.43 37.78 36.57
N VAL A 104 65.36 37.01 37.14
CA VAL A 104 66.49 36.38 36.45
C VAL A 104 66.26 34.86 36.44
N LYS A 105 66.47 34.22 35.28
CA LYS A 105 66.19 32.78 35.08
C LYS A 105 67.00 31.90 36.05
N LEU A 106 66.32 30.92 36.66
CA LEU A 106 66.96 29.95 37.55
C LEU A 106 68.16 29.27 36.88
N GLY A 107 69.29 29.19 37.59
CA GLY A 107 70.54 28.63 37.09
C GLY A 107 71.39 29.58 36.23
N THR A 108 70.95 30.84 36.03
CA THR A 108 71.77 31.90 35.42
C THR A 108 72.10 32.98 36.44
N THR A 109 73.22 33.68 36.23
CA THR A 109 73.64 34.83 37.07
C THR A 109 73.74 36.07 36.21
N TYR A 110 73.06 37.15 36.59
CA TYR A 110 73.09 38.43 35.89
C TYR A 110 73.52 39.54 36.85
N LEU A 111 74.61 40.26 36.50
CA LEU A 111 75.21 41.33 37.32
C LEU A 111 75.41 40.92 38.81
N GLY A 112 75.88 39.69 39.01
CA GLY A 112 76.14 39.11 40.34
C GLY A 112 74.92 38.49 41.04
N VAL A 113 73.70 38.76 40.58
CA VAL A 113 72.48 38.16 41.16
C VAL A 113 72.20 36.80 40.49
N ALA A 114 72.25 35.74 41.29
CA ALA A 114 71.81 34.41 40.86
C ALA A 114 70.27 34.38 40.74
N GLY A 115 69.76 33.93 39.60
CA GLY A 115 68.33 33.92 39.30
C GLY A 115 67.54 32.85 40.03
N THR A 116 66.27 33.15 40.28
CA THR A 116 65.29 32.23 40.89
C THR A 116 63.98 32.15 40.10
N LEU A 117 63.86 32.81 38.95
CA LEU A 117 62.69 32.70 38.09
C LEU A 117 62.64 31.31 37.43
N THR A 118 61.70 30.48 37.88
CA THR A 118 61.23 29.28 37.18
C THR A 118 60.28 29.68 36.04
N PRO A 119 60.05 28.80 35.05
CA PRO A 119 58.85 28.90 34.23
C PRO A 119 57.61 28.71 35.11
N ASP A 120 56.45 29.21 34.64
CA ASP A 120 55.21 29.27 35.43
C ASP A 120 54.47 27.91 35.34
N GLY A 121 55.02 26.91 36.05
CA GLY A 121 54.64 25.50 35.92
C GLY A 121 53.26 25.17 36.45
N GLY A 122 52.27 25.09 35.55
CA GLY A 122 50.99 24.45 35.82
C GLY A 122 51.10 22.93 35.90
N ILE A 123 50.17 22.27 36.61
CA ILE A 123 50.13 20.79 36.74
C ILE A 123 49.43 20.08 35.56
N ALA A 124 49.21 20.78 34.46
CA ALA A 124 48.53 20.26 33.27
C ALA A 124 49.52 19.52 32.34
N GLY A 125 49.07 18.43 31.71
CA GLY A 125 49.83 17.68 30.72
C GLY A 125 49.52 18.10 29.27
N VAL A 126 50.32 17.62 28.32
CA VAL A 126 50.15 17.93 26.88
C VAL A 126 48.80 17.48 26.29
N ALA A 127 48.07 16.60 26.98
CA ALA A 127 46.71 16.19 26.63
C ALA A 127 45.64 17.24 27.00
N ASP A 128 45.91 18.12 27.96
CA ASP A 128 44.98 19.15 28.46
C ASP A 128 44.93 20.39 27.55
N LEU A 129 45.80 20.47 26.53
CA LEU A 129 45.78 21.54 25.53
C LEU A 129 45.02 21.12 24.27
N PHE A 130 43.96 21.87 24.01
CA PHE A 130 43.23 21.84 22.75
C PHE A 130 44.11 22.27 21.56
N ASN A 131 43.82 21.74 20.37
CA ASN A 131 44.54 22.07 19.15
C ASN A 131 44.59 23.60 18.90
N GLY A 132 45.77 24.11 18.55
CA GLY A 132 46.01 25.55 18.38
C GLY A 132 46.12 26.36 19.68
N LYS A 133 46.17 25.71 20.85
CA LYS A 133 46.56 26.33 22.13
C LYS A 133 47.98 25.92 22.52
N THR A 134 48.62 26.78 23.31
CA THR A 134 50.03 26.68 23.71
C THR A 134 50.22 27.13 25.15
N ALA A 135 51.13 26.48 25.87
CA ALA A 135 51.49 26.81 27.25
C ALA A 135 52.92 26.36 27.58
N HIS A 136 53.37 26.59 28.80
CA HIS A 136 54.56 25.95 29.37
C HIS A 136 54.07 24.93 30.41
N LEU A 137 54.15 23.65 30.07
CA LEU A 137 53.58 22.55 30.87
C LEU A 137 54.67 21.73 31.56
N THR A 138 55.81 21.56 30.90
CA THR A 138 57.01 21.05 31.55
C THR A 138 57.75 22.18 32.29
N ASN A 139 58.65 21.82 33.22
CA ASN A 139 59.48 22.78 33.96
C ASN A 139 60.63 23.37 33.09
N ASP A 140 60.41 23.57 31.80
CA ASP A 140 61.34 24.21 30.87
C ASP A 140 60.75 25.50 30.26
N TRP A 141 61.39 26.06 29.23
CA TRP A 141 60.98 27.31 28.59
C TRP A 141 60.56 27.12 27.12
N ASN A 142 60.34 25.88 26.70
CA ASN A 142 59.79 25.53 25.40
C ASN A 142 58.27 25.68 25.43
N LEU A 143 57.67 26.01 24.29
CA LEU A 143 56.25 26.23 24.17
C LEU A 143 55.56 24.91 23.78
N ASP A 144 54.92 24.26 24.75
CA ASP A 144 54.17 23.01 24.53
C ASP A 144 52.94 23.28 23.66
N THR A 145 52.81 22.54 22.56
CA THR A 145 51.66 22.58 21.63
C THR A 145 50.78 21.34 21.81
N GLY A 146 49.57 21.51 22.33
CA GLY A 146 48.63 20.40 22.44
C GLY A 146 48.11 19.97 21.07
N THR A 147 48.24 18.69 20.76
CA THR A 147 47.65 18.07 19.56
C THR A 147 46.51 17.16 20.00
N LEU A 148 45.39 17.77 20.42
CA LEU A 148 44.16 17.03 20.71
C LEU A 148 43.58 16.47 19.41
N ASN A 149 44.09 15.31 19.00
CA ASN A 149 43.60 14.54 17.86
C ASN A 149 42.35 13.78 18.29
N LEU A 150 41.17 14.38 18.09
CA LEU A 150 39.89 13.68 18.23
C LEU A 150 39.75 12.64 17.11
N ALA A 151 40.36 11.46 17.32
CA ALA A 151 40.26 10.29 16.45
C ALA A 151 38.88 9.60 16.59
N CYS A 152 37.81 10.38 16.39
CA CYS A 152 36.43 9.94 16.46
C CYS A 152 35.95 9.46 15.08
N ASN A 153 35.08 8.45 15.04
CA ASN A 153 34.53 7.97 13.78
C ASN A 153 33.50 8.96 13.21
N THR A 154 33.81 9.57 12.07
CA THR A 154 32.92 10.47 11.33
C THR A 154 32.17 9.80 10.17
N ALA A 155 32.52 8.55 9.82
CA ALA A 155 31.98 7.87 8.66
C ALA A 155 30.68 7.08 8.93
N THR A 156 30.50 6.58 10.16
CA THR A 156 29.30 5.84 10.57
C THR A 156 28.98 6.09 12.05
N PHE A 157 27.69 6.22 12.39
CA PHE A 157 27.26 6.25 13.79
C PHE A 157 27.04 4.82 14.33
N ASN A 158 27.80 4.43 15.35
CA ASN A 158 27.70 3.16 16.07
C ASN A 158 27.71 3.33 17.61
N ALA A 159 27.53 4.56 18.10
CA ALA A 159 27.60 5.02 19.50
C ALA A 159 28.95 4.81 20.24
N THR A 160 29.65 3.70 20.00
CA THR A 160 30.88 3.35 20.74
C THR A 160 32.11 4.07 20.19
N ALA A 161 32.26 4.21 18.87
CA ALA A 161 33.40 4.86 18.22
C ALA A 161 33.19 6.35 17.89
N ASN A 162 31.96 6.85 18.03
CA ASN A 162 31.61 8.27 17.91
C ASN A 162 31.74 9.00 19.25
N LYS A 163 31.67 8.25 20.35
CA LYS A 163 31.84 8.76 21.71
C LYS A 163 33.27 9.21 21.90
N VAL A 164 33.45 10.53 22.04
CA VAL A 164 34.71 11.08 22.50
C VAL A 164 34.81 10.78 23.99
N ALA A 165 35.78 9.94 24.36
CA ALA A 165 36.10 9.75 25.77
C ALA A 165 36.72 11.03 26.32
N ASP A 166 36.37 11.36 27.56
CA ASP A 166 37.09 12.28 28.44
C ASP A 166 37.21 13.76 28.00
N THR A 167 36.39 14.21 27.04
CA THR A 167 36.16 15.67 26.84
C THR A 167 35.33 16.26 27.97
N TYR A 168 35.90 17.23 28.67
CA TYR A 168 35.19 18.13 29.59
C TYR A 168 34.27 19.07 28.79
N ASP A 169 32.96 19.00 29.03
CA ASP A 169 31.93 19.78 28.33
C ASP A 169 31.52 21.08 29.07
N GLY A 170 32.28 21.46 30.11
CA GLY A 170 32.05 22.66 30.90
C GLY A 170 30.99 22.43 31.98
N SER A 171 29.90 23.20 31.93
CA SER A 171 28.72 23.04 32.80
C SER A 171 27.67 22.13 32.16
N GLY A 172 28.11 21.06 31.49
CA GLY A 172 27.32 20.38 30.47
C GLY A 172 26.23 19.45 31.00
N ASP A 173 25.22 19.25 30.15
CA ASP A 173 24.19 18.21 30.24
C ASP A 173 24.61 16.90 29.55
N GLY A 174 25.85 16.82 29.05
CA GLY A 174 26.42 15.64 28.39
C GLY A 174 26.06 15.49 26.90
N THR A 175 25.34 16.43 26.29
CA THR A 175 24.86 16.36 24.89
C THR A 175 25.98 16.33 23.85
N ASN A 176 27.00 17.20 23.99
CA ASN A 176 28.00 17.47 22.93
C ASN A 176 29.20 16.49 22.86
N ARG A 177 29.09 15.29 23.45
CA ARG A 177 30.22 14.33 23.56
C ARG A 177 30.39 13.37 22.37
N TRP A 178 29.55 13.49 21.35
CA TRP A 178 29.56 12.61 20.17
C TRP A 178 29.91 13.42 18.93
N CYS A 179 30.94 13.00 18.19
CA CYS A 179 31.20 13.58 16.88
C CYS A 179 30.32 12.87 15.84
N MET A 180 29.58 13.66 15.07
CA MET A 180 28.64 13.19 14.06
C MET A 180 28.74 14.06 12.81
N THR A 181 28.60 13.43 11.66
CA THR A 181 28.52 14.09 10.35
C THR A 181 27.07 14.26 9.95
N SER A 182 26.79 15.25 9.09
CA SER A 182 25.46 15.45 8.54
C SER A 182 25.07 14.28 7.63
N SER A 183 24.31 13.33 8.18
CA SER A 183 24.18 11.97 7.64
C SER A 183 22.84 11.29 7.96
N GLY A 184 22.09 11.78 8.96
CA GLY A 184 20.73 11.36 9.19
C GLY A 184 19.77 11.98 8.17
N ASN A 185 19.01 11.15 7.47
CA ASN A 185 18.05 11.60 6.44
C ASN A 185 16.58 11.47 6.89
N ALA A 186 16.33 11.12 8.16
CA ALA A 186 14.98 11.00 8.69
C ALA A 186 14.37 12.40 8.91
N VAL A 187 13.22 12.64 8.28
CA VAL A 187 12.38 13.82 8.56
C VAL A 187 11.29 13.49 9.59
N GLU A 188 10.60 14.50 10.11
CA GLU A 188 9.48 14.33 11.06
C GLU A 188 8.46 13.29 10.59
N GLY A 189 8.10 13.32 9.30
CA GLY A 189 7.17 12.38 8.66
C GLY A 189 7.69 10.94 8.50
N ASN A 190 8.94 10.64 8.89
CA ASN A 190 9.46 9.28 9.00
C ASN A 190 9.37 8.72 10.42
N ILE A 191 9.02 9.55 11.41
CA ILE A 191 9.04 9.21 12.83
C ILE A 191 7.61 9.29 13.38
N LEU A 192 7.23 8.29 14.18
CA LEU A 192 5.92 8.23 14.83
C LEU A 192 5.61 9.50 15.63
N SER A 193 4.36 9.94 15.56
CA SER A 193 3.89 11.14 16.26
C SER A 193 4.26 11.13 17.74
N SER A 194 4.77 12.26 18.24
CA SER A 194 5.27 12.44 19.62
C SER A 194 6.53 11.66 20.00
N ILE A 195 7.09 10.81 19.12
CA ILE A 195 8.43 10.24 19.33
C ILE A 195 9.49 11.27 18.93
N LYS A 196 10.50 11.44 19.78
CA LYS A 196 11.65 12.33 19.52
C LYS A 196 12.86 11.53 19.02
N ALA A 197 13.60 12.11 18.09
CA ALA A 197 14.91 11.63 17.67
C ALA A 197 15.89 12.80 17.52
N TRP A 198 17.18 12.50 17.41
CA TRP A 198 18.21 13.47 17.07
C TRP A 198 18.80 13.12 15.71
N VAL A 199 18.72 14.07 14.78
CA VAL A 199 19.32 13.98 13.44
C VAL A 199 20.31 15.13 13.31
N ASP A 200 21.56 14.79 13.03
CA ASP A 200 22.66 15.75 12.80
C ASP A 200 22.82 16.79 13.94
N GLY A 201 22.52 16.37 15.18
CA GLY A 201 22.56 17.19 16.40
C GLY A 201 21.27 17.95 16.73
N VAL A 202 20.30 18.00 15.81
CA VAL A 202 19.01 18.68 16.00
C VAL A 202 17.96 17.70 16.53
N GLU A 203 17.22 18.08 17.56
CA GLU A 203 16.04 17.34 18.00
C GLU A 203 14.91 17.52 16.97
N ILE A 204 14.40 16.40 16.45
CA ILE A 204 13.20 16.37 15.62
C ILE A 204 12.10 15.57 16.33
N THR A 205 10.87 16.10 16.31
CA THR A 205 9.69 15.41 16.84
C THR A 205 8.91 14.82 15.67
N GLY A 206 8.55 13.54 15.77
CA GLY A 206 7.83 12.84 14.73
C GLY A 206 6.43 13.38 14.47
N SER A 207 6.00 13.30 13.22
CA SER A 207 4.68 13.70 12.75
C SER A 207 3.93 12.59 11.99
N MET A 208 4.51 11.39 11.84
CA MET A 208 3.82 10.25 11.25
C MET A 208 2.67 9.77 12.16
N THR A 209 1.44 9.90 11.69
CA THR A 209 0.24 9.35 12.34
C THR A 209 0.39 7.85 12.59
N ASN A 210 0.04 7.38 13.78
CA ASN A 210 -0.21 5.95 14.01
C ASN A 210 -1.65 5.63 13.60
N VAL A 211 -1.82 4.64 12.71
CA VAL A 211 -3.12 4.11 12.25
C VAL A 211 -3.49 2.81 12.96
N ASP A 212 -2.54 2.18 13.66
CA ASP A 212 -2.65 0.87 14.31
C ASP A 212 -3.23 -0.21 13.38
N GLN A 213 -4.50 -0.56 13.51
CA GLN A 213 -5.17 -1.58 12.71
C GLN A 213 -6.22 -0.94 11.80
N GLN A 214 -5.94 -0.84 10.49
CA GLN A 214 -6.97 -0.51 9.51
C GLN A 214 -7.65 -1.79 8.98
N THR A 215 -8.96 -1.89 9.19
CA THR A 215 -9.82 -2.82 8.47
C THR A 215 -10.49 -2.10 7.30
N ILE A 216 -10.54 -2.74 6.12
CA ILE A 216 -11.18 -2.21 4.91
C ILE A 216 -12.30 -3.17 4.48
N THR A 217 -13.51 -2.65 4.26
CA THR A 217 -14.66 -3.44 3.76
C THR A 217 -14.79 -3.21 2.26
N PRO A 218 -14.70 -4.24 1.38
CA PRO A 218 -14.79 -4.06 -0.07
C PRO A 218 -16.03 -3.27 -0.53
N THR A 219 -15.85 -2.46 -1.58
CA THR A 219 -16.94 -1.78 -2.30
C THR A 219 -16.67 -1.87 -3.81
N THR A 220 -17.58 -1.37 -4.63
CA THR A 220 -17.41 -1.26 -6.10
C THR A 220 -16.40 -0.18 -6.54
N SER A 221 -15.78 0.54 -5.59
CA SER A 221 -14.85 1.64 -5.85
C SER A 221 -13.51 1.44 -5.12
N ASN A 222 -12.45 2.04 -5.65
CA ASN A 222 -11.14 2.06 -5.00
C ASN A 222 -11.23 2.70 -3.61
N GLN A 223 -10.62 2.05 -2.62
CA GLN A 223 -10.55 2.56 -1.24
C GLN A 223 -9.12 2.94 -0.89
N THR A 224 -8.98 4.07 -0.18
CA THR A 224 -7.69 4.58 0.26
C THR A 224 -7.25 3.91 1.55
N ILE A 225 -6.06 3.31 1.54
CA ILE A 225 -5.33 2.97 2.76
C ILE A 225 -4.89 4.29 3.42
N THR A 226 -5.12 4.44 4.72
CA THR A 226 -4.78 5.65 5.47
C THR A 226 -3.26 5.78 5.57
N GLN A 227 -2.72 6.96 5.25
CA GLN A 227 -1.29 7.21 5.35
C GLN A 227 -0.85 7.32 6.82
N GLY A 228 0.20 6.57 7.18
CA GLY A 228 0.78 6.54 8.53
C GLY A 228 1.47 5.21 8.81
N TYR A 229 1.81 4.96 10.07
CA TYR A 229 2.29 3.66 10.53
C TYR A 229 1.11 2.71 10.74
N HIS A 230 1.28 1.44 10.34
CA HIS A 230 0.33 0.37 10.57
C HIS A 230 0.99 -0.74 11.40
N SER A 231 0.26 -1.30 12.34
CA SER A 231 0.71 -2.40 13.23
C SER A 231 0.97 -3.74 12.53
N GLY A 232 0.67 -3.84 11.22
CA GLY A 232 0.71 -5.09 10.47
C GLY A 232 -0.49 -6.02 10.71
N THR A 233 -1.44 -5.65 11.58
CA THR A 233 -2.65 -6.45 11.88
C THR A 233 -3.89 -6.05 11.07
N GLY A 234 -3.77 -5.03 10.21
CA GLY A 234 -4.84 -4.57 9.31
C GLY A 234 -5.10 -5.53 8.14
N TYR A 235 -6.32 -5.51 7.60
CA TYR A 235 -6.74 -6.40 6.52
C TYR A 235 -7.90 -5.83 5.69
N CYS A 236 -8.05 -6.30 4.46
CA CYS A 236 -9.29 -6.16 3.70
C CYS A 236 -10.21 -7.35 4.07
N ALA A 237 -11.46 -7.08 4.44
CA ALA A 237 -12.40 -8.11 4.84
C ALA A 237 -12.80 -8.99 3.64
N GLY A 238 -12.58 -10.30 3.76
CA GLY A 238 -13.11 -11.28 2.81
C GLY A 238 -14.61 -11.50 3.02
N ASP A 239 -15.33 -11.81 1.94
CA ASP A 239 -16.76 -12.13 1.99
C ASP A 239 -16.96 -13.65 1.87
N ALA A 240 -17.67 -14.23 2.85
CA ALA A 240 -18.04 -15.65 2.83
C ALA A 240 -19.08 -15.98 1.74
N ALA A 241 -19.76 -14.99 1.19
CA ALA A 241 -20.66 -15.14 0.05
C ALA A 241 -19.93 -15.20 -1.31
N LEU A 242 -18.60 -15.02 -1.35
CA LEU A 242 -17.77 -15.17 -2.55
C LEU A 242 -17.57 -16.66 -2.92
N ILE A 243 -18.66 -17.34 -3.24
CA ILE A 243 -18.72 -18.75 -3.62
C ILE A 243 -19.49 -18.93 -4.93
N THR A 244 -19.18 -19.99 -5.68
CA THR A 244 -19.70 -20.21 -7.04
C THR A 244 -21.23 -20.15 -7.14
N THR A 245 -21.94 -20.69 -6.14
CA THR A 245 -23.42 -20.75 -6.07
C THR A 245 -24.10 -19.40 -5.87
N ASN A 246 -23.35 -18.34 -5.55
CA ASN A 246 -23.88 -16.98 -5.39
C ASN A 246 -23.51 -16.07 -6.58
N ILE A 247 -22.64 -16.53 -7.47
CA ILE A 247 -22.12 -15.76 -8.60
C ILE A 247 -22.82 -16.24 -9.87
N ARG A 248 -23.36 -15.30 -10.65
CA ARG A 248 -24.06 -15.59 -11.90
C ARG A 248 -23.17 -16.34 -12.91
N SER A 249 -23.73 -17.35 -13.56
CA SER A 249 -23.14 -18.09 -14.67
C SER A 249 -22.49 -17.16 -15.71
N GLY A 250 -21.24 -17.47 -16.09
CA GLY A 250 -20.42 -16.67 -17.02
C GLY A 250 -19.71 -15.46 -16.39
N VAL A 251 -19.99 -15.12 -15.13
CA VAL A 251 -19.24 -14.10 -14.37
C VAL A 251 -18.08 -14.75 -13.61
N ASN A 252 -16.97 -14.02 -13.48
CA ASN A 252 -15.82 -14.39 -12.64
C ASN A 252 -15.49 -13.24 -11.70
N ILE A 253 -15.48 -13.49 -10.39
CA ILE A 253 -15.19 -12.48 -9.36
C ILE A 253 -13.97 -12.99 -8.55
N PHE A 254 -12.86 -12.24 -8.61
CA PHE A 254 -11.58 -12.56 -7.96
C PHE A 254 -11.02 -13.98 -8.23
N GLY A 255 -11.39 -14.61 -9.35
CA GLY A 255 -11.00 -15.98 -9.70
C GLY A 255 -12.07 -17.04 -9.42
N VAL A 256 -13.13 -16.69 -8.70
CA VAL A 256 -14.29 -17.57 -8.48
C VAL A 256 -15.26 -17.41 -9.64
N ALA A 257 -15.40 -18.47 -10.44
CA ALA A 257 -16.38 -18.54 -11.52
C ALA A 257 -17.80 -18.82 -10.97
N GLY A 258 -18.82 -18.22 -11.59
CA GLY A 258 -20.22 -18.45 -11.27
C GLY A 258 -20.73 -19.81 -11.70
N ASP A 259 -21.62 -20.37 -10.88
CA ASP A 259 -22.25 -21.67 -11.10
C ASP A 259 -23.19 -21.60 -12.32
N SER A 260 -23.15 -22.65 -13.16
CA SER A 260 -23.98 -22.78 -14.36
C SER A 260 -25.48 -22.64 -14.11
N ASN A 261 -25.95 -22.95 -12.90
CA ASN A 261 -27.36 -22.93 -12.50
C ASN A 261 -27.82 -21.53 -12.04
N VAL A 262 -26.91 -20.59 -11.79
CA VAL A 262 -27.24 -19.24 -11.31
C VAL A 262 -27.42 -18.31 -12.51
N VAL A 263 -28.67 -18.20 -12.99
CA VAL A 263 -29.04 -17.42 -14.18
C VAL A 263 -30.01 -16.28 -13.83
N ASN A 264 -30.06 -15.24 -14.68
CA ASN A 264 -31.08 -14.21 -14.54
C ASN A 264 -32.41 -14.67 -15.16
N THR A 265 -33.50 -14.66 -14.39
CA THR A 265 -34.85 -15.03 -14.83
C THR A 265 -35.80 -13.84 -15.02
N SER A 266 -35.31 -12.60 -14.87
CA SER A 266 -36.11 -11.36 -15.00
C SER A 266 -36.63 -11.06 -16.42
N SER A 267 -36.28 -11.88 -17.42
CA SER A 267 -36.82 -11.82 -18.78
C SER A 267 -37.79 -12.96 -19.10
N GLY A 268 -38.16 -13.78 -18.11
CA GLY A 268 -39.22 -14.75 -18.24
C GLY A 268 -40.59 -14.07 -18.26
N THR A 269 -41.53 -14.60 -19.05
CA THR A 269 -42.90 -14.08 -19.17
C THR A 269 -43.96 -15.15 -18.89
N ALA A 270 -43.55 -16.38 -18.60
CA ALA A 270 -44.45 -17.52 -18.51
C ALA A 270 -45.32 -17.48 -17.24
N VAL A 271 -46.64 -17.60 -17.42
CA VAL A 271 -47.62 -17.75 -16.34
C VAL A 271 -47.98 -19.23 -16.14
N ALA A 272 -48.69 -19.55 -15.05
CA ALA A 272 -49.08 -20.92 -14.74
C ALA A 272 -49.87 -21.64 -15.87
N GLY A 273 -50.64 -20.88 -16.67
CA GLY A 273 -51.39 -21.41 -17.81
C GLY A 273 -50.55 -21.76 -19.04
N ASP A 274 -49.31 -21.26 -19.14
CA ASP A 274 -48.37 -21.62 -20.20
C ASP A 274 -47.63 -22.92 -19.88
N ILE A 275 -47.59 -23.27 -18.58
CA ILE A 275 -46.74 -24.32 -18.02
C ILE A 275 -47.61 -25.54 -17.70
N CYS A 276 -47.15 -26.72 -18.09
CA CYS A 276 -47.85 -27.99 -17.87
C CYS A 276 -48.19 -28.23 -16.40
N ASN A 277 -49.35 -28.84 -16.14
CA ASN A 277 -49.79 -29.15 -14.78
C ASN A 277 -48.69 -29.87 -13.98
N SER A 278 -48.37 -29.31 -12.80
CA SER A 278 -47.35 -29.82 -11.87
C SER A 278 -45.89 -29.77 -12.35
N THR A 279 -45.57 -29.21 -13.52
CA THR A 279 -44.19 -28.83 -13.84
C THR A 279 -43.85 -27.45 -13.29
N LYS A 280 -42.56 -27.11 -13.21
CA LYS A 280 -42.06 -25.89 -12.57
C LYS A 280 -41.14 -25.09 -13.47
N ALA A 281 -41.21 -23.77 -13.37
CA ALA A 281 -40.28 -22.82 -13.98
C ALA A 281 -39.92 -21.71 -12.97
N TRP A 282 -38.92 -20.88 -13.31
CA TRP A 282 -38.56 -19.69 -12.54
C TRP A 282 -38.65 -18.44 -13.41
N VAL A 283 -39.42 -17.45 -12.94
CA VAL A 283 -39.68 -16.18 -13.62
C VAL A 283 -39.52 -15.05 -12.61
N ASP A 284 -38.65 -14.08 -12.93
CA ASP A 284 -38.25 -12.97 -12.05
C ASP A 284 -38.01 -13.40 -10.58
N GLY A 285 -37.14 -14.40 -10.40
CA GLY A 285 -36.80 -15.02 -9.12
C GLY A 285 -37.89 -15.90 -8.48
N SER A 286 -39.13 -15.86 -8.97
CA SER A 286 -40.27 -16.59 -8.39
C SER A 286 -40.43 -17.98 -9.00
N GLU A 287 -40.73 -18.99 -8.19
CA GLU A 287 -41.10 -20.34 -8.67
C GLU A 287 -42.56 -20.33 -9.16
N ILE A 288 -42.77 -20.66 -10.43
CA ILE A 288 -44.10 -20.81 -11.04
C ILE A 288 -44.37 -22.31 -11.21
N THR A 289 -45.46 -22.80 -10.60
CA THR A 289 -45.98 -24.16 -10.86
C THR A 289 -47.08 -24.07 -11.91
N GLY A 290 -46.98 -24.89 -12.95
CA GLY A 290 -47.95 -24.93 -14.04
C GLY A 290 -49.28 -25.58 -13.65
N ASN A 291 -50.36 -25.13 -14.30
CA ASN A 291 -51.70 -25.67 -14.16
C ASN A 291 -52.36 -26.07 -15.50
N ARG A 292 -51.64 -25.94 -16.63
CA ARG A 292 -52.15 -26.31 -17.96
C ARG A 292 -52.41 -27.81 -18.06
N THR A 293 -53.67 -28.20 -18.16
CA THR A 293 -54.12 -29.60 -18.31
C THR A 293 -53.73 -30.19 -19.66
N SER A 294 -53.99 -29.47 -20.77
CA SER A 294 -53.71 -29.91 -22.13
C SER A 294 -52.23 -29.71 -22.51
N CYS A 295 -51.35 -30.50 -21.88
CA CYS A 295 -49.91 -30.57 -22.19
C CYS A 295 -49.47 -31.91 -22.80
N SER A 296 -50.41 -32.79 -23.12
CA SER A 296 -50.13 -33.99 -23.91
C SER A 296 -50.10 -33.64 -25.40
N THR A 297 -49.01 -33.99 -26.08
CA THR A 297 -48.99 -34.14 -27.56
C THR A 297 -49.31 -35.58 -27.99
N ALA A 298 -49.55 -36.47 -27.03
CA ALA A 298 -50.13 -37.79 -27.31
C ALA A 298 -51.66 -37.66 -27.36
N ILE A 299 -52.20 -37.92 -28.54
CA ILE A 299 -53.63 -38.14 -28.81
C ILE A 299 -54.21 -39.11 -27.77
N ASP A 300 -55.31 -38.73 -27.11
CA ASP A 300 -55.97 -39.64 -26.17
C ASP A 300 -56.85 -40.66 -26.90
N TYR A 301 -56.26 -41.82 -27.17
CA TYR A 301 -56.94 -43.00 -27.69
C TYR A 301 -57.79 -43.73 -26.63
N SER A 302 -57.80 -43.29 -25.36
CA SER A 302 -58.53 -43.99 -24.29
C SER A 302 -60.04 -44.10 -24.50
N PRO A 303 -60.77 -43.15 -25.12
CA PRO A 303 -62.20 -43.30 -25.38
C PRO A 303 -62.51 -44.21 -26.59
N GLN A 304 -61.55 -44.50 -27.48
CA GLN A 304 -61.75 -45.46 -28.57
C GLN A 304 -62.07 -46.88 -28.07
N ARG A 305 -61.85 -47.16 -26.78
CA ARG A 305 -62.34 -48.38 -26.11
C ARG A 305 -63.86 -48.53 -26.12
N TYR A 306 -64.61 -47.45 -26.36
CA TYR A 306 -66.08 -47.43 -26.36
C TYR A 306 -66.68 -47.66 -27.76
N MET A 307 -65.85 -47.64 -28.82
CA MET A 307 -66.17 -48.07 -30.20
C MET A 307 -66.44 -49.58 -30.34
N THR A 308 -66.92 -50.22 -29.28
CA THR A 308 -67.55 -51.55 -29.31
C THR A 308 -68.98 -51.50 -29.84
N TYR A 309 -69.52 -50.29 -30.03
CA TYR A 309 -70.77 -50.00 -30.69
C TYR A 309 -70.48 -49.26 -32.01
N ASP A 310 -71.35 -49.41 -33.00
CA ASP A 310 -71.35 -48.55 -34.19
C ASP A 310 -71.68 -47.11 -33.78
N ASP A 311 -71.18 -46.14 -34.53
CA ASP A 311 -71.62 -44.74 -34.48
C ASP A 311 -73.15 -44.64 -34.54
N TYR A 312 -73.76 -45.41 -35.43
CA TYR A 312 -75.21 -45.45 -35.65
C TYR A 312 -75.96 -46.42 -34.71
N ASN A 313 -75.44 -46.69 -33.51
CA ASN A 313 -76.11 -47.57 -32.55
C ASN A 313 -77.09 -46.81 -31.63
N CYS A 314 -78.33 -46.63 -32.09
CA CYS A 314 -79.46 -46.26 -31.23
C CYS A 314 -79.49 -47.21 -30.01
N ALA A 315 -79.58 -46.68 -28.78
CA ALA A 315 -79.25 -47.38 -27.54
C ALA A 315 -80.09 -48.63 -27.14
N ASN A 316 -80.93 -49.16 -28.04
CA ASN A 316 -81.89 -50.23 -27.77
C ASN A 316 -82.19 -51.15 -28.98
N ASN A 317 -81.22 -51.46 -29.84
CA ASN A 317 -81.38 -52.43 -30.94
C ASN A 317 -82.06 -53.74 -30.49
N ASN A 318 -83.36 -53.84 -30.80
CA ASN A 318 -84.27 -54.89 -30.35
C ASN A 318 -85.06 -55.54 -31.49
N GLY A 319 -84.66 -55.28 -32.75
CA GLY A 319 -85.30 -55.83 -33.95
C GLY A 319 -85.78 -54.81 -34.98
N GLU A 320 -85.49 -53.51 -34.82
CA GLU A 320 -85.69 -52.50 -35.87
C GLU A 320 -84.92 -52.88 -37.14
N THR A 321 -85.61 -53.01 -38.27
CA THR A 321 -85.04 -53.65 -39.48
C THR A 321 -84.63 -52.69 -40.59
N ASN A 322 -85.12 -51.44 -40.62
CA ASN A 322 -84.68 -50.38 -41.54
C ASN A 322 -84.98 -48.98 -40.98
N ASN A 323 -83.93 -48.16 -40.78
CA ASN A 323 -83.87 -46.69 -40.90
C ASN A 323 -85.05 -45.77 -40.47
N PRO A 324 -84.83 -44.68 -39.68
CA PRO A 324 -83.68 -44.34 -38.81
C PRO A 324 -83.99 -44.66 -37.33
N CYS A 325 -83.23 -44.13 -36.36
CA CYS A 325 -83.52 -44.30 -34.93
C CYS A 325 -84.95 -43.83 -34.57
N GLY A 326 -85.60 -44.53 -33.64
CA GLY A 326 -86.96 -44.21 -33.20
C GLY A 326 -87.04 -42.88 -32.47
N VAL A 327 -88.22 -42.24 -32.51
CA VAL A 327 -88.45 -40.94 -31.86
C VAL A 327 -88.46 -41.12 -30.34
N GLY A 328 -87.29 -40.95 -29.73
CA GLY A 328 -87.05 -41.13 -28.29
C GLY A 328 -85.76 -41.90 -27.98
N ASP A 329 -85.14 -42.53 -28.97
CA ASP A 329 -83.90 -43.28 -28.80
C ASP A 329 -82.69 -42.34 -28.95
N ALA A 330 -81.70 -42.50 -28.05
CA ALA A 330 -80.47 -41.72 -28.06
C ALA A 330 -79.29 -42.54 -28.60
N GLU A 331 -78.32 -41.84 -29.18
CA GLU A 331 -77.02 -42.35 -29.61
C GLU A 331 -76.05 -42.49 -28.43
N SER A 332 -74.94 -43.22 -28.63
CA SER A 332 -73.81 -43.23 -27.70
C SER A 332 -72.84 -42.09 -28.04
N THR A 333 -72.57 -41.20 -27.09
CA THR A 333 -71.60 -40.09 -27.22
C THR A 333 -70.42 -40.27 -26.25
N ALA A 334 -70.00 -41.52 -26.02
CA ALA A 334 -68.97 -41.90 -25.05
C ALA A 334 -67.60 -42.24 -25.69
N GLU A 335 -67.64 -42.56 -26.97
CA GLU A 335 -66.53 -42.76 -27.91
C GLU A 335 -66.04 -41.45 -28.55
N GLU A 336 -66.98 -40.51 -28.75
CA GLU A 336 -66.75 -39.15 -29.24
C GLU A 336 -65.82 -38.35 -28.32
N VAL A 337 -65.32 -37.21 -28.82
CA VAL A 337 -64.68 -36.19 -28.00
C VAL A 337 -65.43 -34.87 -28.08
N THR A 338 -65.06 -33.94 -27.19
CA THR A 338 -65.60 -32.59 -27.23
C THR A 338 -65.13 -31.87 -28.49
N TRP A 339 -66.03 -31.63 -29.44
CA TRP A 339 -65.81 -30.65 -30.50
C TRP A 339 -66.19 -29.28 -29.97
N THR A 340 -65.24 -28.34 -29.96
CA THR A 340 -65.48 -26.99 -29.46
C THR A 340 -65.76 -26.07 -30.65
N LEU A 341 -66.93 -25.45 -30.71
CA LEU A 341 -67.16 -24.32 -31.61
C LEU A 341 -66.26 -23.16 -31.17
N THR A 342 -65.14 -22.97 -31.85
CA THR A 342 -64.13 -21.97 -31.48
C THR A 342 -64.46 -20.61 -32.06
N ASN A 343 -64.95 -20.56 -33.30
CA ASN A 343 -65.46 -19.33 -33.90
C ASN A 343 -66.64 -19.55 -34.86
N THR A 344 -67.35 -18.47 -35.19
CA THR A 344 -68.29 -18.38 -36.31
C THR A 344 -68.00 -17.07 -37.02
N ASP A 345 -67.39 -17.16 -38.20
CA ASP A 345 -67.07 -16.02 -39.05
C ASP A 345 -68.35 -15.27 -39.49
N ASP A 346 -68.30 -13.94 -39.39
CA ASP A 346 -69.35 -13.01 -39.80
C ASP A 346 -69.32 -12.72 -41.33
N SER A 347 -68.30 -13.15 -42.07
CA SER A 347 -68.15 -12.92 -43.52
C SER A 347 -67.49 -14.07 -44.33
N PRO A 348 -67.90 -15.34 -44.13
CA PRO A 348 -67.30 -16.50 -44.79
C PRO A 348 -67.53 -16.52 -46.31
N PRO A 349 -66.74 -17.33 -47.06
CA PRO A 349 -67.01 -17.61 -48.47
C PRO A 349 -68.45 -18.07 -48.70
N ALA A 350 -69.10 -17.53 -49.74
CA ALA A 350 -70.54 -17.69 -49.96
C ALA A 350 -71.01 -19.13 -50.27
N ASP A 351 -70.07 -20.04 -50.55
CA ASP A 351 -70.26 -21.47 -50.73
C ASP A 351 -69.90 -22.31 -49.49
N LEU A 352 -69.30 -21.71 -48.44
CA LEU A 352 -69.06 -22.34 -47.15
C LEU A 352 -70.33 -22.27 -46.29
N THR A 353 -70.92 -23.43 -45.97
CA THR A 353 -72.31 -23.54 -45.50
C THR A 353 -72.66 -22.97 -44.12
N SER A 354 -71.68 -22.52 -43.32
CA SER A 354 -71.95 -22.13 -41.93
C SER A 354 -71.05 -21.03 -41.33
N GLY A 355 -69.90 -20.72 -41.91
CA GLY A 355 -68.86 -19.88 -41.29
C GLY A 355 -68.28 -20.43 -39.98
N LYS A 356 -68.71 -21.61 -39.53
CA LYS A 356 -68.29 -22.17 -38.24
C LYS A 356 -66.97 -22.90 -38.36
N VAL A 357 -66.12 -22.69 -37.34
CA VAL A 357 -64.93 -23.50 -37.10
C VAL A 357 -65.10 -24.27 -35.80
N TYR A 358 -64.85 -25.57 -35.87
CA TYR A 358 -64.86 -26.45 -34.70
C TYR A 358 -63.46 -27.03 -34.49
N GLN A 359 -62.93 -26.92 -33.27
CA GLN A 359 -61.72 -27.63 -32.87
C GLN A 359 -62.07 -29.01 -32.32
N ASP A 360 -61.44 -30.03 -32.89
CA ASP A 360 -61.41 -31.38 -32.33
C ASP A 360 -60.42 -31.42 -31.14
N SER A 361 -60.91 -31.73 -29.94
CA SER A 361 -60.08 -31.80 -28.72
C SER A 361 -59.16 -33.03 -28.63
N ARG A 362 -59.31 -34.04 -29.50
CA ARG A 362 -58.45 -35.23 -29.55
C ARG A 362 -57.19 -35.01 -30.39
N THR A 363 -57.30 -34.40 -31.57
CA THR A 363 -56.14 -34.07 -32.42
C THR A 363 -55.62 -32.64 -32.26
N GLY A 364 -56.45 -31.72 -31.76
CA GLY A 364 -56.19 -30.28 -31.71
C GLY A 364 -56.55 -29.53 -32.99
N LEU A 365 -56.87 -30.24 -34.08
CA LEU A 365 -57.12 -29.67 -35.41
C LEU A 365 -58.41 -28.84 -35.45
N TYR A 366 -58.36 -27.71 -36.16
CA TYR A 366 -59.52 -26.90 -36.46
C TYR A 366 -60.12 -27.32 -37.81
N TRP A 367 -61.44 -27.50 -37.84
CA TRP A 367 -62.19 -27.98 -38.99
C TRP A 367 -63.24 -26.96 -39.44
N SER A 368 -63.27 -26.69 -40.74
CA SER A 368 -64.26 -25.79 -41.34
C SER A 368 -65.65 -26.44 -41.46
N GLY A 369 -66.67 -25.61 -41.74
CA GLY A 369 -67.88 -26.07 -42.43
C GLY A 369 -67.55 -26.76 -43.77
N TYR A 370 -68.54 -27.41 -44.39
CA TYR A 370 -68.36 -27.97 -45.73
C TYR A 370 -68.75 -26.97 -46.82
N PHE A 371 -68.10 -27.08 -47.97
CA PHE A 371 -68.45 -26.34 -49.18
C PHE A 371 -69.68 -26.98 -49.83
N SER A 372 -70.75 -26.18 -50.02
CA SER A 372 -72.04 -26.63 -50.58
C SER A 372 -71.94 -27.17 -52.00
N THR A 373 -70.96 -26.67 -52.75
CA THR A 373 -70.71 -27.06 -54.14
C THR A 373 -69.65 -28.16 -54.16
N ALA A 374 -70.07 -29.39 -54.39
CA ALA A 374 -69.14 -30.50 -54.64
C ALA A 374 -68.27 -30.19 -55.88
N THR A 375 -66.96 -30.41 -55.76
CA THR A 375 -65.96 -30.04 -56.77
C THR A 375 -65.03 -31.20 -57.10
N SER A 376 -64.32 -31.11 -58.22
CA SER A 376 -63.31 -32.07 -58.62
C SER A 376 -62.01 -31.90 -57.83
N ASN A 377 -61.13 -32.89 -57.92
CA ASN A 377 -59.73 -32.78 -57.50
C ASN A 377 -58.83 -32.93 -58.74
N SER A 378 -59.23 -32.26 -59.84
CA SER A 378 -58.58 -32.33 -61.15
C SER A 378 -57.41 -31.37 -61.19
N PHE A 379 -56.31 -31.81 -61.80
CA PHE A 379 -55.11 -31.00 -61.97
C PHE A 379 -55.05 -30.56 -63.43
N THR A 380 -54.92 -29.25 -63.67
CA THR A 380 -54.71 -28.75 -65.03
C THR A 380 -53.25 -28.98 -65.40
N ILE A 381 -53.00 -29.87 -66.36
CA ILE A 381 -51.68 -30.10 -66.95
C ILE A 381 -51.52 -29.08 -68.08
N ASP A 382 -50.47 -28.24 -68.03
CA ASP A 382 -50.23 -27.17 -69.03
C ASP A 382 -49.64 -27.68 -70.35
N CYS A 383 -49.74 -28.99 -70.58
CA CYS A 383 -48.88 -29.72 -71.51
C CYS A 383 -49.65 -30.75 -72.31
N THR A 384 -49.38 -30.74 -73.61
CA THR A 384 -49.83 -31.75 -74.57
C THR A 384 -48.82 -32.90 -74.66
N ASP A 385 -49.27 -34.05 -75.17
CA ASP A 385 -48.39 -35.17 -75.55
C ASP A 385 -47.25 -34.71 -76.47
N ALA A 386 -47.51 -33.76 -77.37
CA ALA A 386 -46.49 -33.22 -78.28
C ALA A 386 -45.39 -32.45 -77.52
N SER A 387 -45.76 -31.60 -76.56
CA SER A 387 -44.80 -30.83 -75.74
C SER A 387 -43.99 -31.69 -74.77
N ILE A 388 -44.57 -32.79 -74.26
CA ILE A 388 -43.87 -33.77 -73.42
C ILE A 388 -42.88 -34.58 -74.27
N ASN A 389 -43.32 -35.13 -75.41
CA ASN A 389 -42.44 -35.88 -76.32
C ASN A 389 -41.33 -35.02 -76.96
N ALA A 390 -41.53 -33.69 -77.07
CA ALA A 390 -40.50 -32.76 -77.51
C ALA A 390 -39.49 -32.36 -76.40
N GLY A 391 -39.68 -32.80 -75.15
CA GLY A 391 -38.85 -32.40 -74.01
C GLY A 391 -39.01 -30.92 -73.61
N THR A 392 -40.09 -30.28 -74.09
CA THR A 392 -40.38 -28.84 -73.84
C THR A 392 -41.26 -28.60 -72.61
N CYS A 393 -41.78 -29.66 -72.00
CA CYS A 393 -42.48 -29.65 -70.73
C CYS A 393 -42.06 -30.86 -69.88
N ASP A 394 -41.97 -30.67 -68.56
CA ASP A 394 -41.90 -31.75 -67.58
C ASP A 394 -43.33 -32.23 -67.25
N PRO A 395 -43.70 -33.52 -67.48
CA PRO A 395 -45.02 -34.04 -67.12
C PRO A 395 -45.33 -34.03 -65.61
N GLY A 396 -44.36 -33.74 -64.74
CA GLY A 396 -44.59 -33.41 -63.33
C GLY A 396 -45.05 -31.96 -63.06
N SER A 397 -45.07 -31.10 -64.08
CA SER A 397 -45.43 -29.68 -63.97
C SER A 397 -46.91 -29.45 -64.28
N TYR A 398 -47.69 -29.19 -63.23
CA TYR A 398 -49.11 -28.84 -63.34
C TYR A 398 -49.29 -27.31 -63.31
N ALA A 399 -50.16 -26.76 -64.16
CA ALA A 399 -50.54 -25.34 -64.12
C ALA A 399 -51.36 -24.98 -62.88
N THR A 400 -52.14 -25.94 -62.37
CA THR A 400 -52.93 -25.77 -61.14
C THR A 400 -52.65 -26.91 -60.16
N LYS A 401 -52.84 -26.64 -58.86
CA LYS A 401 -53.15 -27.71 -57.90
C LYS A 401 -54.53 -28.32 -58.24
N GLY A 402 -54.88 -29.41 -57.59
CA GLY A 402 -56.23 -29.98 -57.67
C GLY A 402 -57.29 -28.95 -57.26
N ASP A 403 -58.47 -28.93 -57.88
CA ASP A 403 -59.48 -27.89 -57.59
C ASP A 403 -59.89 -27.88 -56.09
N ALA A 404 -60.18 -29.06 -55.53
CA ALA A 404 -60.45 -29.26 -54.10
C ALA A 404 -59.30 -28.84 -53.17
N ILE A 405 -58.05 -28.95 -53.60
CA ILE A 405 -56.88 -28.47 -52.84
C ILE A 405 -56.84 -26.94 -52.90
N THR A 406 -56.98 -26.39 -54.10
CA THR A 406 -57.01 -24.95 -54.39
C THR A 406 -58.13 -24.23 -53.64
N LEU A 407 -59.25 -24.90 -53.40
CA LEU A 407 -60.38 -24.37 -52.63
C LEU A 407 -60.02 -24.17 -51.15
N CYS A 408 -59.30 -25.11 -50.53
CA CYS A 408 -58.82 -24.94 -49.15
C CYS A 408 -57.61 -24.02 -49.05
N ASP A 409 -56.66 -24.09 -49.98
CA ASP A 409 -55.47 -23.23 -49.99
C ASP A 409 -55.79 -21.73 -50.17
N ASN A 410 -57.01 -21.40 -50.63
CA ASN A 410 -57.53 -20.04 -50.75
C ASN A 410 -58.55 -19.66 -49.64
N LEU A 411 -58.80 -20.54 -48.68
CA LEU A 411 -59.73 -20.25 -47.58
C LEU A 411 -59.08 -19.24 -46.61
N SER A 412 -59.73 -18.08 -46.47
CA SER A 412 -59.53 -17.12 -45.39
C SER A 412 -60.70 -17.31 -44.43
N LEU A 413 -60.43 -17.73 -43.19
CA LEU A 413 -61.46 -18.03 -42.20
C LEU A 413 -60.83 -18.01 -40.80
N ASP A 414 -61.37 -17.19 -39.89
CA ASP A 414 -60.92 -17.09 -38.49
C ASP A 414 -61.31 -18.35 -37.70
N ALA A 415 -60.31 -19.03 -37.13
CA ALA A 415 -60.44 -20.27 -36.41
C ALA A 415 -60.44 -20.14 -34.87
N ASP A 416 -59.69 -19.20 -34.30
CA ASP A 416 -59.42 -19.12 -32.85
C ASP A 416 -59.84 -17.79 -32.17
N GLY A 417 -60.34 -16.82 -32.94
CA GLY A 417 -60.69 -15.47 -32.50
C GLY A 417 -59.56 -14.44 -32.66
N GLY A 418 -58.43 -14.82 -33.27
CA GLY A 418 -57.30 -13.96 -33.60
C GLY A 418 -57.43 -13.16 -34.90
N GLY A 419 -58.47 -13.40 -35.70
CA GLY A 419 -58.64 -12.91 -37.08
C GLY A 419 -58.29 -13.95 -38.14
N ASP A 420 -58.72 -13.73 -39.39
CA ASP A 420 -58.57 -14.63 -40.53
C ASP A 420 -57.20 -15.33 -40.65
N GLU A 421 -57.20 -16.66 -40.71
CA GLU A 421 -56.02 -17.43 -41.11
C GLU A 421 -56.17 -18.04 -42.52
N THR A 422 -55.02 -18.23 -43.18
CA THR A 422 -54.91 -18.64 -44.59
C THR A 422 -53.96 -19.84 -44.79
N ASP A 423 -53.75 -20.65 -43.75
CA ASP A 423 -52.97 -21.89 -43.74
C ASP A 423 -53.86 -23.15 -43.74
N TRP A 424 -55.16 -22.96 -44.00
CA TRP A 424 -56.14 -24.00 -44.30
C TRP A 424 -55.68 -24.89 -45.46
N ARG A 425 -55.98 -26.18 -45.35
CA ARG A 425 -55.63 -27.20 -46.35
C ARG A 425 -56.72 -28.27 -46.46
N LEU A 426 -56.72 -28.99 -47.56
CA LEU A 426 -57.51 -30.20 -47.71
C LEU A 426 -56.94 -31.28 -46.74
N PRO A 427 -57.77 -32.00 -45.98
CA PRO A 427 -57.32 -33.04 -45.05
C PRO A 427 -56.77 -34.26 -45.79
N SER A 428 -55.95 -35.06 -45.10
CA SER A 428 -55.56 -36.39 -45.57
C SER A 428 -56.65 -37.42 -45.28
N GLN A 429 -56.56 -38.58 -45.95
CA GLN A 429 -57.46 -39.72 -45.72
C GLN A 429 -57.49 -40.15 -44.24
N LYS A 430 -56.37 -39.99 -43.52
CA LYS A 430 -56.25 -40.36 -42.10
C LYS A 430 -56.90 -39.34 -41.17
N GLU A 431 -56.84 -38.05 -41.51
CA GLU A 431 -57.45 -36.99 -40.70
C GLU A 431 -58.98 -37.04 -40.81
N LEU A 432 -59.54 -37.30 -42.00
CA LEU A 432 -60.98 -37.56 -42.16
C LEU A 432 -61.42 -38.84 -41.43
N LEU A 433 -60.62 -39.92 -41.50
CA LEU A 433 -60.91 -41.13 -40.72
C LEU A 433 -60.77 -40.91 -39.20
N GLN A 434 -59.96 -39.95 -38.76
CA GLN A 434 -59.84 -39.60 -37.35
C GLN A 434 -61.03 -38.74 -36.90
N ALA A 435 -61.40 -37.70 -37.66
CA ALA A 435 -62.60 -36.90 -37.40
C ALA A 435 -63.88 -37.77 -37.29
N TYR A 436 -64.03 -38.75 -38.17
CA TYR A 436 -65.05 -39.78 -38.10
C TYR A 436 -65.07 -40.52 -36.75
N ILE A 437 -63.92 -41.04 -36.33
CA ILE A 437 -63.73 -41.75 -35.03
C ILE A 437 -63.90 -40.82 -33.81
N ASP A 438 -63.85 -39.51 -34.03
CA ASP A 438 -63.84 -38.49 -32.99
C ASP A 438 -65.23 -37.86 -32.78
N GLY A 439 -66.24 -38.28 -33.56
CA GLY A 439 -67.63 -37.82 -33.43
C GLY A 439 -68.02 -36.68 -34.36
N GLU A 440 -67.35 -36.51 -35.52
CA GLU A 440 -67.72 -35.43 -36.45
C GLU A 440 -69.18 -35.52 -36.93
N ALA A 441 -69.80 -36.72 -36.89
CA ALA A 441 -71.15 -36.97 -37.36
C ALA A 441 -72.22 -36.12 -36.66
N ASN A 442 -72.10 -35.94 -35.34
CA ASN A 442 -73.00 -35.10 -34.55
C ASN A 442 -72.58 -33.64 -34.47
N ASN A 443 -71.29 -33.37 -34.71
CA ASN A 443 -70.67 -32.09 -34.41
C ASN A 443 -70.46 -31.20 -35.66
N LEU A 444 -70.35 -31.80 -36.85
CA LEU A 444 -70.17 -31.10 -38.13
C LEU A 444 -71.35 -31.33 -39.08
N SER A 445 -71.69 -30.32 -39.90
CA SER A 445 -72.75 -30.43 -40.90
C SER A 445 -72.39 -31.33 -42.09
N ASN A 446 -73.42 -31.99 -42.65
CA ASN A 446 -73.37 -32.90 -43.81
C ASN A 446 -72.42 -34.12 -43.60
N PRO A 447 -72.68 -34.97 -42.59
CA PRO A 447 -71.90 -36.18 -42.34
C PRO A 447 -72.19 -37.29 -43.36
N ASP A 448 -73.33 -37.23 -44.05
CA ASP A 448 -73.71 -38.06 -45.20
C ASP A 448 -72.94 -37.72 -46.50
N GLY A 449 -71.94 -36.86 -46.43
CA GLY A 449 -71.08 -36.52 -47.56
C GLY A 449 -69.98 -37.54 -47.87
N SER A 450 -69.65 -37.64 -49.16
CA SER A 450 -68.33 -38.10 -49.61
C SER A 450 -67.39 -36.90 -49.72
N PHE A 451 -66.26 -36.92 -49.02
CA PHE A 451 -65.31 -35.81 -48.92
C PHE A 451 -63.95 -36.13 -49.55
N TRP A 452 -63.43 -35.20 -50.34
CA TRP A 452 -62.09 -35.31 -50.93
C TRP A 452 -60.99 -35.28 -49.86
N SER A 453 -59.87 -35.96 -50.15
CA SER A 453 -58.64 -35.86 -49.38
C SER A 453 -57.41 -35.62 -50.25
N THR A 454 -56.31 -35.19 -49.64
CA THR A 454 -54.99 -35.02 -50.28
C THR A 454 -54.30 -36.35 -50.63
N THR A 455 -54.87 -37.50 -50.25
CA THR A 455 -54.21 -38.80 -50.41
C THR A 455 -54.49 -39.41 -51.79
N GLU A 456 -53.46 -39.82 -52.52
CA GLU A 456 -53.60 -40.39 -53.86
C GLU A 456 -53.90 -41.91 -53.85
N SER A 457 -54.47 -42.43 -54.94
CA SER A 457 -54.57 -43.88 -55.15
C SER A 457 -53.25 -44.45 -55.65
N TYR A 458 -52.52 -45.15 -54.77
CA TYR A 458 -51.20 -45.77 -54.97
C TYR A 458 -50.86 -46.34 -56.36
N ASN A 459 -51.83 -46.92 -57.08
CA ASN A 459 -51.64 -47.56 -58.39
C ASN A 459 -52.41 -46.89 -59.55
N ASN A 460 -53.01 -45.72 -59.35
CA ASN A 460 -53.81 -45.04 -60.36
C ASN A 460 -53.84 -43.52 -60.15
N THR A 461 -53.03 -42.79 -60.92
CA THR A 461 -52.92 -41.32 -60.89
C THR A 461 -54.17 -40.57 -61.37
N ILE A 462 -55.13 -41.27 -62.02
CA ILE A 462 -56.44 -40.71 -62.36
C ILE A 462 -57.34 -40.65 -61.11
N ASN A 463 -57.06 -41.43 -60.06
CA ASN A 463 -57.88 -41.52 -58.86
C ASN A 463 -57.23 -40.86 -57.64
N ALA A 464 -58.04 -40.21 -56.82
CA ALA A 464 -57.68 -39.77 -55.47
C ALA A 464 -58.55 -40.47 -54.42
N ARG A 465 -58.14 -40.41 -53.15
CA ARG A 465 -58.90 -40.94 -52.01
C ARG A 465 -59.96 -39.95 -51.56
N TYR A 466 -61.16 -40.46 -51.34
CA TYR A 466 -62.24 -39.78 -50.63
C TYR A 466 -62.67 -40.64 -49.44
N VAL A 467 -63.27 -40.03 -48.44
CA VAL A 467 -63.87 -40.73 -47.29
C VAL A 467 -65.37 -40.41 -47.25
N TYR A 468 -66.18 -41.44 -47.05
CA TYR A 468 -67.62 -41.32 -46.84
C TYR A 468 -67.90 -41.38 -45.34
N LEU A 469 -68.28 -40.24 -44.76
CA LEU A 469 -68.20 -40.02 -43.31
C LEU A 469 -69.39 -40.65 -42.56
N LEU A 470 -70.47 -41.01 -43.25
CA LEU A 470 -71.61 -41.75 -42.68
C LEU A 470 -71.26 -43.17 -42.22
N THR A 471 -70.18 -43.77 -42.75
CA THR A 471 -69.82 -45.17 -42.47
C THR A 471 -68.30 -45.39 -42.44
N GLY A 472 -67.53 -44.34 -42.09
CA GLY A 472 -66.06 -44.38 -41.99
C GLY A 472 -65.32 -44.89 -43.23
N THR A 473 -65.94 -44.85 -44.41
CA THR A 473 -65.54 -45.70 -45.53
C THR A 473 -64.62 -44.94 -46.49
N ALA A 474 -63.33 -45.26 -46.46
CA ALA A 474 -62.33 -44.64 -47.32
C ALA A 474 -62.13 -45.41 -48.65
N SER A 475 -62.44 -44.75 -49.76
CA SER A 475 -62.54 -45.34 -51.10
C SER A 475 -61.58 -44.64 -52.09
N SER A 476 -61.76 -44.82 -53.39
CA SER A 476 -61.07 -44.05 -54.43
C SER A 476 -62.01 -43.71 -55.59
N GLY A 477 -62.04 -42.44 -55.98
CA GLY A 477 -62.81 -41.95 -57.13
C GLY A 477 -61.91 -41.28 -58.14
N ALA A 478 -62.36 -41.16 -59.39
CA ALA A 478 -61.66 -40.39 -60.42
C ALA A 478 -61.58 -38.92 -59.99
N LYS A 479 -60.43 -38.27 -60.21
CA LYS A 479 -60.18 -36.86 -59.87
C LYS A 479 -61.15 -35.88 -60.54
N THR A 480 -61.79 -36.29 -61.64
CA THR A 480 -62.85 -35.56 -62.34
C THR A 480 -64.26 -35.68 -61.72
N THR A 481 -64.46 -36.57 -60.74
CA THR A 481 -65.74 -36.68 -60.01
C THR A 481 -65.90 -35.53 -59.03
N ALA A 482 -67.11 -34.98 -58.92
CA ALA A 482 -67.44 -34.00 -57.88
C ALA A 482 -67.70 -34.68 -56.53
N TYR A 483 -66.95 -34.30 -55.50
CA TYR A 483 -67.19 -34.66 -54.09
C TYR A 483 -67.11 -33.40 -53.21
N TYR A 484 -67.62 -33.47 -51.98
CA TYR A 484 -67.58 -32.34 -51.06
C TYR A 484 -66.15 -32.05 -50.58
N VAL A 485 -65.96 -30.82 -50.11
CA VAL A 485 -64.71 -30.35 -49.51
C VAL A 485 -65.00 -29.83 -48.11
N ARG A 486 -64.13 -30.18 -47.18
CA ARG A 486 -63.96 -29.61 -45.85
C ARG A 486 -62.46 -29.33 -45.70
N CYS A 487 -62.10 -28.25 -45.03
CA CYS A 487 -60.71 -27.87 -44.82
C CYS A 487 -60.33 -28.04 -43.34
N VAL A 488 -59.04 -28.23 -43.10
CA VAL A 488 -58.45 -28.44 -41.77
C VAL A 488 -57.20 -27.57 -41.61
N ARG A 489 -56.90 -27.13 -40.39
CA ARG A 489 -55.64 -26.46 -40.03
C ARG A 489 -55.10 -26.90 -38.66
N PRO A 490 -53.79 -26.70 -38.38
CA PRO A 490 -53.12 -27.16 -37.15
C PRO A 490 -53.55 -26.45 -35.86
#